data_AF-A0A2C9L613-F1
#
_entry.id   AF-A0A2C9L613-F1
#
_cell.length_a   1.000
_cell.length_b   1.000
_cell.length_c   1.000
_cell.angle_alpha   90.00
_cell.angle_beta   90.00
_cell.angle_gamma   90.00
#
_symmetry.space_group_name_H-M   'P 1'
#
loop_
_entity.id
_entity.type
_entity.pdbx_description
1 polymer ?
#
loop_
_entity_poly.entity_id
_entity_poly.type
_entity_poly.pdbx_seq_one_letter_code
_entity_poly.pdbx_strand_id
1 'polypeptide(L)'
;MLCKMSALANETYASYDSKSNTILIADGDNQYRQRFQNMKLVVKELQDQLALYKNRCSGVDTVALMLKESKLEVLKLTRQCKALETAVANLQNRLSINGLPSSLNIEETERFVPGASKQTLDNLARENARLRSQLKSGDSQTGKKPEEILSNRDVDVLEYENKELKTKMDQLENIKVAIVKQYEEEISKISNEKKELEVQLTRYLHSHQTADASSPHRADVLDAECQTLDFHPNSIEEFRKSLKMFSSQCMKLDSDLENMLDSNFVIKSNLAASEKSSRISEENYADLEQRLKQVILMNQRWQAHNDSQEQQVHLLGARIAELEEINQELEKKIEMDRLQFEALQLENMRFKEDIDHLSRETLKRQQQQFDPSLVEILKQQIQVCTEDFNTERKDREQAVNRSKILQDENNRLNQEIVLLKQNIELLRASKHPLELNRSVTQAPLYQGQNMRFRARGDYVTQKLPQHLFPSNSYTGTSPAPSMSPVTSPVPMSLSSSNLSGDRSSSYALSSHENPFRAGPVFPVQRGHIARSEADYSSLPRSSRSSTPDSQLPSSTSQPSDNSNISMPMISRKSTGSKSKGDFLACPKCNQEYPEHELVAHIDKCKD
;
A
#
# COMPACT_ATOMS: atom_id res chain seq x y z
N MET A 1 13.48 27.66 -109.26
CA MET A 1 12.69 28.12 -108.08
C MET A 1 11.76 27.05 -107.52
N LEU A 2 11.16 26.17 -108.34
CA LEU A 2 10.25 25.11 -107.86
C LEU A 2 10.90 24.06 -106.92
N CYS A 3 12.17 23.68 -107.11
CA CYS A 3 12.84 22.75 -106.19
C CYS A 3 13.17 23.32 -104.79
N LYS A 4 13.27 24.65 -104.63
CA LYS A 4 13.55 25.26 -103.31
C LYS A 4 12.29 25.38 -102.44
N MET A 5 11.11 25.44 -103.05
CA MET A 5 9.84 25.48 -102.32
C MET A 5 9.41 24.09 -101.81
N SER A 6 9.77 23.01 -102.51
CA SER A 6 9.49 21.64 -102.07
C SER A 6 10.35 21.19 -100.88
N ALA A 7 11.59 21.67 -100.76
CA ALA A 7 12.48 21.35 -99.64
C ALA A 7 12.02 22.03 -98.33
N LEU A 8 11.60 23.30 -98.40
CA LEU A 8 11.07 24.02 -97.25
C LEU A 8 9.70 23.47 -96.79
N ALA A 9 8.85 23.00 -97.71
CA ALA A 9 7.58 22.39 -97.34
C ALA A 9 7.76 21.05 -96.59
N ASN A 10 8.74 20.22 -96.97
CA ASN A 10 9.01 18.94 -96.32
C ASN A 10 9.73 19.08 -94.96
N GLU A 11 10.63 20.04 -94.79
CA GLU A 11 11.23 20.33 -93.46
C GLU A 11 10.20 20.89 -92.47
N THR A 12 9.24 21.68 -92.96
CA THR A 12 8.19 22.22 -92.10
C THR A 12 7.22 21.12 -91.66
N TYR A 13 6.82 20.22 -92.56
CA TYR A 13 5.91 19.11 -92.21
C TYR A 13 6.54 18.08 -91.25
N ALA A 14 7.81 17.72 -91.45
CA ALA A 14 8.51 16.80 -90.54
C ALA A 14 8.73 17.40 -89.13
N SER A 15 8.84 18.74 -89.03
CA SER A 15 8.98 19.43 -87.74
C SER A 15 7.67 19.49 -86.93
N TYR A 16 6.51 19.57 -87.59
CA TYR A 16 5.20 19.61 -86.92
C TYR A 16 4.72 18.23 -86.45
N ASP A 17 5.03 17.15 -87.19
CA ASP A 17 4.72 15.78 -86.76
C ASP A 17 5.60 15.31 -85.60
N SER A 18 6.88 15.72 -85.59
CA SER A 18 7.78 15.42 -84.47
C SER A 18 7.35 16.15 -83.19
N LYS A 19 6.98 17.43 -83.24
CA LYS A 19 6.57 18.20 -82.05
C LYS A 19 5.23 17.75 -81.47
N SER A 20 4.28 17.35 -82.32
CA SER A 20 2.97 16.86 -81.85
C SER A 20 3.07 15.51 -81.14
N ASN A 21 3.95 14.61 -81.62
CA ASN A 21 4.21 13.34 -80.93
C ASN A 21 4.93 13.52 -79.59
N THR A 22 5.87 14.46 -79.47
CA THR A 22 6.57 14.70 -78.19
C THR A 22 5.64 15.27 -77.11
N ILE A 23 4.66 16.11 -77.48
CA ILE A 23 3.68 16.67 -76.54
C ILE A 23 2.74 15.57 -76.01
N LEU A 24 2.25 14.67 -76.88
CA LEU A 24 1.40 13.55 -76.46
C LEU A 24 2.13 12.55 -75.54
N ILE A 25 3.43 12.33 -75.76
CA ILE A 25 4.25 11.46 -74.89
C ILE A 25 4.46 12.13 -73.52
N ALA A 26 4.74 13.44 -73.48
CA ALA A 26 4.92 14.19 -72.24
C ALA A 26 3.64 14.27 -71.39
N ASP A 27 2.47 14.42 -72.02
CA ASP A 27 1.18 14.40 -71.33
C ASP A 27 0.86 13.00 -70.77
N GLY A 28 1.21 11.94 -71.51
CA GLY A 28 1.13 10.56 -71.04
C GLY A 28 1.99 10.33 -69.79
N ASP A 29 3.26 10.73 -69.82
CA ASP A 29 4.19 10.58 -68.69
C ASP A 29 3.72 11.33 -67.44
N ASN A 30 3.15 12.53 -67.61
CA ASN A 30 2.55 13.29 -66.50
C ASN A 30 1.34 12.57 -65.91
N GLN A 31 0.46 12.00 -66.75
CA GLN A 31 -0.69 11.24 -66.28
C GLN A 31 -0.27 9.97 -65.53
N TYR A 32 0.76 9.25 -66.00
CA TYR A 32 1.33 8.10 -65.30
C TYR A 32 1.96 8.49 -63.97
N ARG A 33 2.72 9.58 -63.90
CA ARG A 33 3.28 10.10 -62.64
C ARG A 33 2.19 10.44 -61.63
N GLN A 34 1.13 11.11 -62.08
CA GLN A 34 -0.01 11.45 -61.21
C GLN A 34 -0.73 10.21 -60.70
N ARG A 35 -1.00 9.23 -61.57
CA ARG A 35 -1.60 7.94 -61.16
C ARG A 35 -0.71 7.19 -60.17
N PHE A 36 0.60 7.18 -60.40
CA PHE A 36 1.55 6.56 -59.50
C PHE A 36 1.59 7.24 -58.12
N GLN A 37 1.57 8.58 -58.08
CA GLN A 37 1.48 9.33 -56.83
C GLN A 37 0.16 9.06 -56.09
N ASN A 38 -0.97 9.04 -56.80
CA ASN A 38 -2.26 8.68 -56.22
C ASN A 38 -2.25 7.24 -55.66
N MET A 39 -1.69 6.29 -56.41
CA MET A 39 -1.54 4.90 -55.95
C MET A 39 -0.66 4.82 -54.71
N LYS A 40 0.43 5.59 -54.64
CA LYS A 40 1.31 5.66 -53.46
C LYS A 40 0.57 6.20 -52.23
N LEU A 41 -0.30 7.20 -52.39
CA LEU A 41 -1.15 7.70 -51.32
C LEU A 41 -2.15 6.64 -50.83
N VAL A 42 -2.80 5.92 -51.75
CA VAL A 42 -3.72 4.82 -51.41
C VAL A 42 -3.00 3.69 -50.67
N VAL A 43 -1.81 3.30 -51.12
CA VAL A 43 -1.01 2.27 -50.44
C VAL A 43 -0.63 2.72 -49.03
N LYS A 44 -0.26 3.99 -48.84
CA LYS A 44 0.05 4.54 -47.52
C LYS A 44 -1.18 4.54 -46.61
N GLU A 45 -2.33 4.98 -47.11
CA GLU A 45 -3.59 4.97 -46.37
C GLU A 45 -3.98 3.54 -45.94
N LEU A 46 -3.83 2.55 -46.82
CA LEU A 46 -4.08 1.14 -46.48
C LEU A 46 -3.09 0.59 -45.44
N GLN A 47 -1.82 1.03 -45.48
CA GLN A 47 -0.83 0.68 -44.46
C GLN A 47 -1.17 1.28 -43.09
N ASP A 48 -1.61 2.54 -43.06
CA ASP A 48 -2.03 3.23 -41.85
C ASP A 48 -3.29 2.58 -41.26
N GLN A 49 -4.26 2.21 -42.10
CA GLN A 49 -5.44 1.44 -41.69
C GLN A 49 -5.06 0.06 -41.12
N LEU A 50 -4.15 -0.67 -41.76
CA LEU A 50 -3.65 -1.96 -41.26
C LEU A 50 -2.99 -1.79 -39.88
N ALA A 51 -2.19 -0.75 -39.67
CA ALA A 51 -1.55 -0.47 -38.39
C ALA A 51 -2.60 -0.17 -37.29
N LEU A 52 -3.62 0.64 -37.61
CA LEU A 52 -4.73 0.92 -36.71
C LEU A 52 -5.50 -0.35 -36.33
N TYR A 53 -5.76 -1.25 -37.27
CA TYR A 53 -6.41 -2.53 -36.98
C TYR A 53 -5.54 -3.43 -36.10
N LYS A 54 -4.23 -3.50 -36.33
CA LYS A 54 -3.30 -4.24 -35.46
C LYS A 54 -3.32 -3.73 -34.02
N ASN A 55 -3.29 -2.41 -33.84
CA ASN A 55 -3.37 -1.77 -32.52
C ASN A 55 -4.71 -2.06 -31.82
N ARG A 56 -5.82 -2.07 -32.58
CA ARG A 56 -7.14 -2.44 -32.05
C ARG A 56 -7.19 -3.91 -31.62
N CYS A 57 -6.66 -4.83 -32.44
CA CYS A 57 -6.58 -6.25 -32.07
C CYS A 57 -5.75 -6.46 -30.81
N SER A 58 -4.57 -5.83 -30.69
CA SER A 58 -3.77 -5.93 -29.46
C SER A 58 -4.51 -5.38 -28.23
N GLY A 59 -5.30 -4.32 -28.38
CA GLY A 59 -6.13 -3.80 -27.30
C GLY A 59 -7.21 -4.79 -26.84
N VAL A 60 -7.85 -5.49 -27.79
CA VAL A 60 -8.83 -6.55 -27.48
C VAL A 60 -8.15 -7.71 -26.74
N ASP A 61 -6.94 -8.10 -27.14
CA ASP A 61 -6.18 -9.16 -26.47
C ASP A 61 -5.81 -8.78 -25.02
N THR A 62 -5.42 -7.52 -24.78
CA THR A 62 -5.17 -7.03 -23.42
C THR A 62 -6.43 -7.08 -22.54
N VAL A 63 -7.58 -6.61 -23.06
CA VAL A 63 -8.85 -6.67 -22.32
C VAL A 63 -9.29 -8.11 -22.06
N ALA A 64 -9.07 -9.02 -23.02
CA ALA A 64 -9.37 -10.44 -22.85
C ALA A 64 -8.50 -11.07 -21.74
N LEU A 65 -7.23 -10.70 -21.65
CA LEU A 65 -6.31 -11.14 -20.60
C LEU A 65 -6.74 -10.60 -19.22
N MET A 66 -7.05 -9.31 -19.10
CA MET A 66 -7.56 -8.72 -17.85
C MET A 66 -8.87 -9.36 -17.40
N LEU A 67 -9.80 -9.65 -18.33
CA LEU A 67 -11.04 -10.35 -18.01
C LEU A 67 -10.79 -11.76 -17.49
N LYS A 68 -9.79 -12.47 -18.04
CA LYS A 68 -9.39 -13.81 -17.58
C LYS A 68 -8.82 -13.76 -16.16
N GLU A 69 -7.94 -12.80 -15.87
CA GLU A 69 -7.37 -12.60 -14.54
C GLU A 69 -8.44 -12.23 -13.50
N SER A 70 -9.34 -11.31 -13.84
CA SER A 70 -10.48 -10.94 -13.00
C SER A 70 -11.36 -12.15 -12.65
N LYS A 71 -11.66 -13.01 -13.64
CA LYS A 71 -12.43 -14.25 -13.40
C LYS A 71 -11.70 -15.21 -12.45
N LEU A 72 -10.37 -15.30 -12.53
CA LEU A 72 -9.58 -16.14 -11.61
C LEU A 72 -9.59 -15.59 -10.18
N GLU A 73 -9.51 -14.27 -10.01
CA GLU A 73 -9.57 -13.65 -8.68
C GLU A 73 -10.96 -13.81 -8.05
N VAL A 74 -12.04 -13.65 -8.83
CA VAL A 74 -13.41 -13.93 -8.37
C VAL A 74 -13.56 -15.37 -7.89
N LEU A 75 -12.99 -16.35 -8.61
CA LEU A 75 -13.00 -17.75 -8.19
C LEU A 75 -12.22 -17.98 -6.90
N LYS A 76 -11.06 -17.33 -6.74
CA LYS A 76 -10.25 -17.40 -5.52
C LYS A 76 -10.97 -16.79 -4.31
N LEU A 77 -11.53 -15.60 -4.45
CA LEU A 77 -12.32 -14.93 -3.41
C LEU A 77 -13.57 -15.75 -3.05
N THR A 78 -14.24 -16.37 -4.03
CA THR A 78 -15.38 -17.25 -3.78
C THR A 78 -14.97 -18.48 -2.95
N ARG A 79 -13.80 -19.06 -3.20
CA ARG A 79 -13.28 -20.17 -2.38
C ARG A 79 -12.95 -19.72 -0.97
N GLN A 80 -12.35 -18.54 -0.79
CA GLN A 80 -12.07 -17.96 0.52
C GLN A 80 -13.35 -17.67 1.30
N CYS A 81 -14.38 -17.09 0.66
CA CYS A 81 -15.68 -16.87 1.28
C CYS A 81 -16.28 -18.18 1.78
N LYS A 82 -16.30 -19.24 0.95
CA LYS A 82 -16.79 -20.56 1.38
C LYS A 82 -16.00 -21.17 2.54
N ALA A 83 -14.67 -20.97 2.55
CA ALA A 83 -13.83 -21.44 3.64
C ALA A 83 -14.15 -20.70 4.96
N LEU A 84 -14.34 -19.38 4.89
CA LEU A 84 -14.75 -18.55 6.03
C LEU A 84 -16.17 -18.87 6.49
N GLU A 85 -17.13 -19.04 5.58
CA GLU A 85 -18.49 -19.48 5.91
C GLU A 85 -18.47 -20.84 6.65
N THR A 86 -17.65 -21.78 6.18
CA THR A 86 -17.46 -23.08 6.84
C THR A 86 -16.84 -22.92 8.23
N ALA A 87 -15.85 -22.03 8.38
CA ALA A 87 -15.24 -21.72 9.68
C ALA A 87 -16.24 -21.07 10.64
N VAL A 88 -17.05 -20.12 10.16
CA VAL A 88 -18.14 -19.49 10.92
C VAL A 88 -19.17 -20.53 11.36
N ALA A 89 -19.61 -21.40 10.45
CA ALA A 89 -20.54 -22.49 10.79
C ALA A 89 -19.94 -23.44 11.85
N ASN A 90 -18.65 -23.78 11.75
CA ASN A 90 -17.96 -24.58 12.75
C ASN A 90 -17.86 -23.87 14.11
N LEU A 91 -17.58 -22.57 14.13
CA LEU A 91 -17.54 -21.78 15.36
C LEU A 91 -18.92 -21.63 15.98
N GLN A 92 -19.96 -21.35 15.18
CA GLN A 92 -21.35 -21.31 15.62
C GLN A 92 -21.79 -22.66 16.21
N ASN A 93 -21.40 -23.78 15.61
CA ASN A 93 -21.65 -25.10 16.16
C ASN A 93 -20.88 -25.35 17.48
N ARG A 94 -19.64 -24.87 17.59
CA ARG A 94 -18.91 -24.94 18.88
C ARG A 94 -19.56 -24.08 19.96
N LEU A 95 -20.06 -22.89 19.62
CA LEU A 95 -20.80 -22.05 20.55
C LEU A 95 -22.08 -22.74 21.02
N SER A 96 -22.87 -23.30 20.10
CA SER A 96 -24.10 -24.00 20.45
C SER A 96 -23.86 -25.23 21.34
N ILE A 97 -22.81 -26.02 21.07
CA ILE A 97 -22.40 -27.16 21.91
C ILE A 97 -22.04 -26.71 23.34
N ASN A 98 -21.47 -25.51 23.48
CA ASN A 98 -21.13 -24.93 24.79
C ASN A 98 -22.29 -24.17 25.46
N GLY A 99 -23.50 -24.22 24.90
CA GLY A 99 -24.68 -23.54 25.44
C GLY A 99 -24.64 -22.02 25.27
N LEU A 100 -23.76 -21.50 24.42
CA LEU A 100 -23.73 -20.09 24.06
C LEU A 100 -24.67 -19.86 22.86
N PRO A 101 -25.54 -18.82 22.89
CA PRO A 101 -26.41 -18.51 21.78
C PRO A 101 -25.57 -18.21 20.53
N SER A 102 -25.95 -18.79 19.38
CA SER A 102 -25.30 -18.58 18.08
C SER A 102 -25.39 -17.13 17.58
N SER A 103 -26.22 -16.31 18.22
CA SER A 103 -26.41 -14.88 17.97
C SER A 103 -25.64 -13.99 18.96
N LEU A 104 -24.57 -14.48 19.58
CA LEU A 104 -23.74 -13.69 20.49
C LEU A 104 -23.01 -12.59 19.69
N ASN A 105 -23.64 -11.43 19.63
CA ASN A 105 -23.06 -10.21 19.09
C ASN A 105 -22.24 -9.59 20.21
N ILE A 106 -20.98 -10.02 20.34
CA ILE A 106 -20.04 -9.37 21.26
C ILE A 106 -19.74 -8.03 20.62
N GLU A 107 -20.39 -6.97 21.11
CA GLU A 107 -20.03 -5.60 20.73
C GLU A 107 -18.54 -5.40 21.04
N GLU A 108 -17.81 -4.70 20.17
CA GLU A 108 -16.36 -4.50 20.24
C GLU A 108 -15.86 -3.98 21.61
N THR A 109 -16.75 -3.46 22.44
CA THR A 109 -16.48 -2.92 23.78
C THR A 109 -16.58 -3.94 24.91
N GLU A 110 -17.15 -5.13 24.72
CA GLU A 110 -17.27 -6.12 25.79
C GLU A 110 -16.01 -6.99 25.89
N ARG A 111 -15.20 -6.74 26.94
CA ARG A 111 -14.10 -7.63 27.34
C ARG A 111 -14.65 -8.99 27.75
N PHE A 112 -14.70 -9.92 26.80
CA PHE A 112 -14.93 -11.32 27.08
C PHE A 112 -13.70 -11.89 27.80
N VAL A 113 -13.85 -12.20 29.09
CA VAL A 113 -12.85 -12.97 29.84
C VAL A 113 -13.25 -14.44 29.76
N PRO A 114 -12.49 -15.30 29.04
CA PRO A 114 -12.80 -16.72 28.97
C PRO A 114 -12.80 -17.31 30.38
N GLY A 115 -13.96 -17.77 30.85
CA GLY A 115 -14.05 -18.52 32.10
C GLY A 115 -13.22 -19.80 32.05
N ALA A 116 -12.76 -20.26 33.21
CA ALA A 116 -12.06 -21.54 33.31
C ALA A 116 -12.91 -22.66 32.69
N SER A 117 -12.28 -23.56 31.93
CA SER A 117 -13.00 -24.62 31.21
C SER A 117 -13.87 -25.45 32.16
N LYS A 118 -15.02 -25.93 31.69
CA LYS A 118 -15.90 -26.81 32.48
C LYS A 118 -15.13 -28.01 33.08
N GLN A 119 -14.20 -28.58 32.32
CA GLN A 119 -13.35 -29.66 32.79
C GLN A 119 -12.44 -29.24 33.95
N THR A 120 -11.91 -28.02 33.93
CA THR A 120 -11.13 -27.45 35.04
C THR A 120 -11.99 -27.30 36.29
N LEU A 121 -13.21 -26.79 36.15
CA LEU A 121 -14.15 -26.66 37.26
C LEU A 121 -14.57 -28.03 37.82
N ASP A 122 -14.84 -29.01 36.97
CA ASP A 122 -15.18 -30.38 37.38
C ASP A 122 -14.00 -31.07 38.08
N ASN A 123 -12.76 -30.82 37.64
CA ASN A 123 -11.55 -31.31 38.31
C ASN A 123 -11.35 -30.67 39.68
N LEU A 124 -11.53 -29.34 39.79
CA LEU A 124 -11.47 -28.62 41.05
C LEU A 124 -12.56 -29.08 42.02
N ALA A 125 -13.78 -29.34 41.53
CA ALA A 125 -14.87 -29.85 42.35
C ALA A 125 -14.57 -31.25 42.89
N ARG A 126 -14.03 -32.15 42.04
CA ARG A 126 -13.60 -33.48 42.46
C ARG A 126 -12.46 -33.45 43.46
N GLU A 127 -11.46 -32.60 43.23
CA GLU A 127 -10.33 -32.48 44.15
C GLU A 127 -10.76 -31.86 45.48
N ASN A 128 -11.64 -30.86 45.47
CA ASN A 128 -12.25 -30.32 46.69
C ASN A 128 -13.05 -31.39 47.46
N ALA A 129 -13.80 -32.24 46.76
CA ALA A 129 -14.51 -33.35 47.40
C ALA A 129 -13.53 -34.38 48.00
N ARG A 130 -12.43 -34.66 47.30
CA ARG A 130 -11.36 -35.55 47.77
C ARG A 130 -10.68 -34.99 49.03
N LEU A 131 -10.28 -33.72 49.02
CA LEU A 131 -9.66 -33.04 50.16
C LEU A 131 -10.60 -32.95 51.35
N ARG A 132 -11.88 -32.62 51.15
CA ARG A 132 -12.90 -32.64 52.21
C ARG A 132 -13.05 -34.03 52.83
N SER A 133 -12.97 -35.09 52.01
CA SER A 133 -13.02 -36.47 52.50
C SER A 133 -11.76 -36.82 53.31
N GLN A 134 -10.58 -36.40 52.84
CA GLN A 134 -9.31 -36.61 53.55
C GLN A 134 -9.27 -35.91 54.91
N LEU A 135 -9.76 -34.67 55.00
CA LEU A 135 -9.87 -33.94 56.27
C LEU A 135 -10.82 -34.66 57.23
N LYS A 136 -11.99 -35.10 56.75
CA LYS A 136 -12.98 -35.81 57.56
C LYS A 136 -12.51 -37.18 58.06
N SER A 137 -11.69 -37.89 57.28
CA SER A 137 -11.06 -39.14 57.72
C SER A 137 -9.83 -38.92 58.61
N GLY A 138 -9.17 -37.76 58.53
CA GLY A 138 -8.11 -37.35 59.45
C GLY A 138 -8.64 -37.13 60.87
N ASP A 139 -9.80 -36.49 61.01
CA ASP A 139 -10.44 -36.21 62.30
C ASP A 139 -11.00 -37.45 63.02
N SER A 140 -11.15 -38.57 62.31
CA SER A 140 -11.80 -39.78 62.84
C SER A 140 -10.84 -40.80 63.48
N GLN A 141 -9.52 -40.58 63.45
CA GLN A 141 -8.54 -41.56 63.96
C GLN A 141 -7.80 -41.15 65.25
N THR A 142 -7.98 -39.94 65.77
CA THR A 142 -7.36 -39.53 67.04
C THR A 142 -8.44 -39.11 68.03
N GLY A 143 -9.01 -40.10 68.73
CA GLY A 143 -9.95 -39.93 69.83
C GLY A 143 -9.35 -39.28 71.09
N LYS A 144 -8.75 -38.09 70.97
CA LYS A 144 -8.42 -37.21 72.08
C LYS A 144 -8.76 -35.78 71.66
N LYS A 145 -9.90 -35.28 72.18
CA LYS A 145 -10.17 -33.86 72.31
C LYS A 145 -9.30 -33.31 73.45
N PRO A 146 -8.19 -32.60 73.16
CA PRO A 146 -7.85 -31.43 73.99
C PRO A 146 -7.25 -30.24 73.20
N GLU A 147 -7.42 -30.14 71.87
CA GLU A 147 -6.71 -29.11 71.07
C GLU A 147 -7.52 -27.85 70.72
N GLU A 148 -8.85 -27.84 70.88
CA GLU A 148 -9.67 -26.63 70.62
C GLU A 148 -9.45 -25.50 71.64
N ILE A 149 -8.91 -25.79 72.82
CA ILE A 149 -8.70 -24.77 73.88
C ILE A 149 -7.32 -24.10 73.76
N LEU A 150 -6.32 -24.77 73.18
CA LEU A 150 -5.01 -24.17 72.92
C LEU A 150 -5.02 -23.36 71.61
N SER A 151 -5.73 -23.84 70.58
CA SER A 151 -5.85 -23.12 69.31
C SER A 151 -6.49 -21.74 69.45
N ASN A 152 -7.46 -21.53 70.34
CA ASN A 152 -8.07 -20.20 70.52
C ASN A 152 -7.15 -19.22 71.25
N ARG A 153 -6.30 -19.70 72.17
CA ARG A 153 -5.35 -18.85 72.88
C ARG A 153 -4.22 -18.35 71.97
N ASP A 154 -3.74 -19.23 71.09
CA ASP A 154 -2.72 -18.86 70.12
C ASP A 154 -3.28 -17.91 69.05
N VAL A 155 -4.57 -18.06 68.67
CA VAL A 155 -5.25 -17.12 67.78
C VAL A 155 -5.40 -15.75 68.44
N ASP A 156 -5.80 -15.67 69.72
CA ASP A 156 -5.92 -14.38 70.43
C ASP A 156 -4.56 -13.66 70.57
N VAL A 157 -3.48 -14.41 70.82
CA VAL A 157 -2.11 -13.86 70.88
C VAL A 157 -1.66 -13.37 69.50
N LEU A 158 -1.90 -14.15 68.44
CA LEU A 158 -1.58 -13.75 67.07
C LEU A 158 -2.41 -12.55 66.62
N GLU A 159 -3.69 -12.45 66.98
CA GLU A 159 -4.52 -11.28 66.69
C GLU A 159 -4.00 -10.02 67.40
N TYR A 160 -3.54 -10.16 68.65
CA TYR A 160 -2.92 -9.07 69.39
C TYR A 160 -1.60 -8.63 68.75
N GLU A 161 -0.70 -9.56 68.42
CA GLU A 161 0.57 -9.28 67.75
C GLU A 161 0.36 -8.64 66.38
N ASN A 162 -0.63 -9.09 65.62
CA ASN A 162 -0.96 -8.55 64.30
C ASN A 162 -1.53 -7.13 64.42
N LYS A 163 -2.33 -6.85 65.46
CA LYS A 163 -2.78 -5.50 65.77
C LYS A 163 -1.63 -4.59 66.18
N GLU A 164 -0.68 -5.08 66.99
CA GLU A 164 0.52 -4.34 67.36
C GLU A 164 1.41 -4.04 66.15
N LEU A 165 1.66 -5.04 65.29
CA LEU A 165 2.40 -4.88 64.05
C LEU A 165 1.73 -3.88 63.11
N LYS A 166 0.40 -3.89 63.02
CA LYS A 166 -0.37 -2.91 62.24
C LYS A 166 -0.18 -1.49 62.78
N THR A 167 -0.20 -1.30 64.10
CA THR A 167 0.09 0.02 64.69
C THR A 167 1.53 0.48 64.45
N LYS A 168 2.51 -0.44 64.47
CA LYS A 168 3.91 -0.12 64.14
C LYS A 168 4.09 0.22 62.66
N MET A 169 3.39 -0.49 61.77
CA MET A 169 3.32 -0.16 60.34
C MET A 169 2.75 1.25 60.12
N ASP A 170 1.64 1.58 60.75
CA ASP A 170 1.03 2.91 60.64
C ASP A 170 1.98 4.01 61.18
N GLN A 171 2.73 3.72 62.25
CA GLN A 171 3.76 4.64 62.76
C GLN A 171 4.92 4.82 61.76
N LEU A 172 5.40 3.75 61.14
CA LEU A 172 6.45 3.83 60.11
C LEU A 172 5.97 4.58 58.86
N GLU A 173 4.73 4.37 58.44
CA GLU A 173 4.10 5.11 57.34
C GLU A 173 4.04 6.61 57.66
N ASN A 174 3.63 6.97 58.88
CA ASN A 174 3.61 8.37 59.33
C ASN A 174 5.01 9.00 59.39
N ILE A 175 6.02 8.26 59.87
CA ILE A 175 7.42 8.74 59.88
C ILE A 175 7.91 8.94 58.43
N LYS A 176 7.62 8.01 57.53
CA LYS A 176 7.98 8.12 56.11
C LYS A 176 7.35 9.35 55.47
N VAL A 177 6.06 9.61 55.71
CA VAL A 177 5.36 10.80 55.21
C VAL A 177 5.99 12.07 55.76
N ALA A 178 6.36 12.09 57.05
CA ALA A 178 7.03 13.25 57.65
C ALA A 178 8.41 13.53 57.02
N ILE A 179 9.21 12.49 56.77
CA ILE A 179 10.53 12.61 56.12
C ILE A 179 10.37 13.11 54.67
N VAL A 180 9.42 12.56 53.91
CA VAL A 180 9.15 13.02 52.53
C VAL A 180 8.77 14.50 52.52
N LYS A 181 7.88 14.92 53.41
CA LYS A 181 7.49 16.32 53.52
C LYS A 181 8.67 17.24 53.86
N GLN A 182 9.57 16.80 54.76
CA GLN A 182 10.78 17.55 55.08
C GLN A 182 11.69 17.71 53.85
N TYR A 183 11.89 16.64 53.06
CA TYR A 183 12.69 16.73 51.83
C TYR A 183 12.02 17.60 50.76
N GLU A 184 10.69 17.58 50.62
CA GLU A 184 9.97 18.48 49.71
C GLU A 184 10.12 19.96 50.10
N GLU A 185 10.10 20.26 51.40
CA GLU A 185 10.37 21.60 51.94
C GLU A 185 11.82 22.04 51.67
N GLU A 186 12.81 21.15 51.89
CA GLU A 186 14.22 21.42 51.58
C GLU A 186 14.47 21.62 50.07
N ILE A 187 13.87 20.78 49.21
CA ILE A 187 13.95 20.93 47.74
C ILE A 187 13.32 22.27 47.32
N SER A 188 12.19 22.64 47.91
CA SER A 188 11.54 23.93 47.63
C SER A 188 12.42 25.11 48.05
N LYS A 189 13.08 25.01 49.21
CA LYS A 189 14.04 26.01 49.70
C LYS A 189 15.22 26.16 48.74
N ILE A 190 15.88 25.05 48.36
CA ILE A 190 17.00 25.04 47.42
C ILE A 190 16.59 25.59 46.05
N SER A 191 15.38 25.25 45.57
CA SER A 191 14.84 25.76 44.31
C SER A 191 14.66 27.28 44.34
N ASN A 192 14.19 27.84 45.46
CA ASN A 192 14.04 29.28 45.63
C ASN A 192 15.40 29.99 45.73
N GLU A 193 16.36 29.43 46.48
CA GLU A 193 17.73 29.94 46.55
C GLU A 193 18.41 29.94 45.17
N LYS A 194 18.22 28.87 44.39
CA LYS A 194 18.72 28.80 43.00
C LYS A 194 18.13 29.91 42.12
N LYS A 195 16.80 30.12 42.17
CA LYS A 195 16.15 31.19 41.41
C LYS A 195 16.65 32.57 41.82
N GLU A 196 16.87 32.78 43.12
CA GLU A 196 17.43 34.03 43.63
C GLU A 196 18.85 34.27 43.10
N LEU A 197 19.71 33.24 43.12
CA LEU A 197 21.05 33.30 42.56
C LEU A 197 21.05 33.56 41.04
N GLU A 198 20.14 32.93 40.28
CA GLU A 198 19.97 33.19 38.85
C GLU A 198 19.57 34.65 38.58
N VAL A 199 18.68 35.22 39.40
CA VAL A 199 18.30 36.65 39.32
C VAL A 199 19.47 37.55 39.68
N GLN A 200 20.26 37.22 40.71
CA GLN A 200 21.46 37.97 41.07
C GLN A 200 22.51 37.93 39.95
N LEU A 201 22.76 36.77 39.35
CA LEU A 201 23.69 36.61 38.24
C LEU A 201 23.23 37.40 37.01
N THR A 202 21.94 37.34 36.69
CA THR A 202 21.36 38.11 35.58
C THR A 202 21.53 39.61 35.81
N ARG A 203 21.28 40.09 37.05
CA ARG A 203 21.50 41.50 37.42
C ARG A 203 22.98 41.90 37.30
N TYR A 204 23.89 41.03 37.71
CA TYR A 204 25.33 41.24 37.59
C TYR A 204 25.77 41.33 36.12
N LEU A 205 25.38 40.37 35.28
CA LEU A 205 25.69 40.39 33.84
C LEU A 205 25.10 41.60 33.13
N HIS A 206 23.88 42.00 33.48
CA HIS A 206 23.26 43.20 32.92
C HIS A 206 24.03 44.48 33.31
N SER A 207 24.49 44.56 34.57
CA SER A 207 25.31 45.70 35.02
C SER A 207 26.65 45.80 34.28
N HIS A 208 27.30 44.67 33.98
CA HIS A 208 28.52 44.63 33.16
C HIS A 208 28.26 44.96 31.69
N GLN A 209 27.18 44.46 31.09
CA GLN A 209 26.81 44.82 29.72
C GLN A 209 26.51 46.32 29.54
N THR A 210 25.97 46.98 30.58
CA THR A 210 25.75 48.44 30.54
C THR A 210 27.01 49.26 30.81
N ALA A 211 28.02 48.68 31.48
CA ALA A 211 29.30 49.34 31.72
C ALA A 211 30.23 49.29 30.49
N ASP A 212 30.12 48.26 29.65
CA ASP A 212 30.96 48.07 28.44
C ASP A 212 30.53 48.90 27.22
N ALA A 213 29.43 49.64 27.28
CA ALA A 213 28.99 50.52 26.19
C ALA A 213 29.67 51.91 26.19
N SER A 214 30.53 52.22 27.15
CA SER A 214 31.21 53.52 27.22
C SER A 214 32.57 53.51 27.92
N SER A 215 33.53 52.69 27.46
CA SER A 215 34.96 52.95 27.75
C SER A 215 35.88 52.04 26.92
N PRO A 216 36.69 52.57 25.98
CA PRO A 216 37.63 51.77 25.21
C PRO A 216 39.02 51.81 25.85
N HIS A 217 39.19 51.42 27.12
CA HIS A 217 40.51 51.22 27.74
C HIS A 217 40.41 50.29 28.97
N ARG A 218 40.76 49.01 28.82
CA ARG A 218 41.58 48.25 29.80
C ARG A 218 41.67 46.76 29.45
N ALA A 219 42.90 46.31 29.22
CA ALA A 219 43.28 44.89 29.13
C ALA A 219 44.13 44.44 30.33
N ASP A 220 44.13 45.16 31.46
CA ASP A 220 45.10 44.97 32.56
C ASP A 220 44.47 44.74 33.96
N VAL A 221 43.30 44.10 34.09
CA VAL A 221 42.65 43.90 35.42
C VAL A 221 42.22 42.45 35.69
N LEU A 222 42.90 41.46 35.09
CA LEU A 222 42.65 40.04 35.39
C LEU A 222 43.78 39.35 36.16
N ASP A 223 44.56 40.12 36.94
CA ASP A 223 45.67 39.57 37.75
C ASP A 223 45.58 39.92 39.25
N ALA A 224 44.41 40.39 39.74
CA ALA A 224 44.23 40.92 41.10
C ALA A 224 43.10 40.27 41.93
N GLU A 225 42.55 39.11 41.52
CA GLU A 225 41.51 38.39 42.28
C GLU A 225 41.92 36.96 42.71
N CYS A 226 43.21 36.78 43.03
CA CYS A 226 43.72 35.60 43.74
C CYS A 226 44.32 35.94 45.13
N GLN A 227 43.95 37.08 45.71
CA GLN A 227 44.37 37.47 47.06
C GLN A 227 43.16 37.90 47.90
N THR A 228 42.47 36.93 48.52
CA THR A 228 41.81 37.07 49.83
C THR A 228 41.12 35.77 50.21
N LEU A 229 41.85 34.86 50.85
CA LEU A 229 41.30 33.98 51.88
C LEU A 229 42.26 34.06 53.08
N ASP A 230 42.21 35.20 53.77
CA ASP A 230 42.78 35.34 55.10
C ASP A 230 42.01 34.42 56.05
N PHE A 231 42.55 33.22 56.27
CA PHE A 231 42.09 32.34 57.33
C PHE A 231 42.42 33.01 58.67
N HIS A 232 41.38 33.41 59.39
CA HIS A 232 41.50 34.04 60.70
C HIS A 232 42.16 33.06 61.68
N PRO A 233 43.33 33.38 62.27
CA PRO A 233 44.10 32.46 63.11
C PRO A 233 43.37 31.99 64.38
N ASN A 234 42.28 32.66 64.76
CA ASN A 234 41.46 32.30 65.92
C ASN A 234 40.63 31.01 65.71
N SER A 235 40.22 30.71 64.47
CA SER A 235 39.45 29.50 64.14
C SER A 235 40.31 28.22 64.27
N ILE A 236 41.59 28.32 63.89
CA ILE A 236 42.55 27.21 64.03
C ILE A 236 42.82 26.90 65.52
N GLU A 237 42.81 27.92 66.38
CA GLU A 237 43.07 27.76 67.81
C GLU A 237 41.87 27.13 68.55
N GLU A 238 40.63 27.44 68.15
CA GLU A 238 39.41 26.76 68.66
C GLU A 238 39.36 25.29 68.23
N PHE A 239 39.77 25.00 66.99
CA PHE A 239 39.87 23.61 66.51
C PHE A 239 40.89 22.81 67.32
N ARG A 240 42.04 23.41 67.64
CA ARG A 240 43.07 22.78 68.48
C ARG A 240 42.58 22.50 69.90
N LYS A 241 41.83 23.42 70.52
CA LYS A 241 41.23 23.20 71.85
C LYS A 241 40.21 22.06 71.85
N SER A 242 39.36 22.00 70.83
CA SER A 242 38.35 20.94 70.67
C SER A 242 39.00 19.57 70.48
N LEU A 243 40.08 19.48 69.70
CA LEU A 243 40.84 18.24 69.53
C LEU A 243 41.48 17.75 70.84
N LYS A 244 41.96 18.67 71.67
CA LYS A 244 42.62 18.35 72.95
C LYS A 244 41.62 17.84 73.99
N MET A 245 40.43 18.42 74.04
CA MET A 245 39.31 17.94 74.87
C MET A 245 38.90 16.52 74.48
N PHE A 246 38.76 16.25 73.18
CA PHE A 246 38.40 14.92 72.68
C PHE A 246 39.44 13.86 73.07
N SER A 247 40.73 14.17 72.92
CA SER A 247 41.83 13.28 73.33
C SER A 247 41.78 12.94 74.83
N SER A 248 41.42 13.89 75.69
CA SER A 248 41.32 13.64 77.14
C SER A 248 40.14 12.73 77.53
N GLN A 249 39.03 12.79 76.79
CA GLN A 249 37.89 11.88 77.01
C GLN A 249 38.23 10.44 76.63
N CYS A 250 38.98 10.24 75.53
CA CYS A 250 39.43 8.91 75.14
C CYS A 250 40.31 8.26 76.22
N MET A 251 41.29 8.99 76.78
CA MET A 251 42.16 8.43 77.82
C MET A 251 41.40 8.08 79.12
N LYS A 252 40.33 8.81 79.44
CA LYS A 252 39.52 8.53 80.64
C LYS A 252 38.69 7.25 80.46
N LEU A 253 38.12 7.04 79.28
CA LEU A 253 37.40 5.81 78.93
C LEU A 253 38.32 4.58 78.98
N ASP A 254 39.56 4.70 78.52
CA ASP A 254 40.54 3.61 78.61
C ASP A 254 40.86 3.26 80.07
N SER A 255 41.04 4.27 80.93
CA SER A 255 41.30 4.04 82.36
C SER A 255 40.10 3.43 83.09
N ASP A 256 38.87 3.83 82.75
CA ASP A 256 37.64 3.26 83.34
C ASP A 256 37.43 1.79 82.92
N LEU A 257 37.83 1.43 81.69
CA LEU A 257 37.84 0.03 81.21
C LEU A 257 38.85 -0.83 81.97
N GLU A 258 40.04 -0.31 82.23
CA GLU A 258 41.10 -1.01 82.96
C GLU A 258 40.70 -1.29 84.42
N ASN A 259 40.04 -0.33 85.07
CA ASN A 259 39.52 -0.47 86.44
C ASN A 259 38.36 -1.48 86.56
N MET A 260 37.55 -1.67 85.51
CA MET A 260 36.53 -2.71 85.49
C MET A 260 37.11 -4.12 85.37
N LEU A 261 38.26 -4.27 84.70
CA LEU A 261 38.91 -5.57 84.54
C LEU A 261 39.55 -6.07 85.84
N ASP A 262 40.06 -5.17 86.68
CA ASP A 262 40.69 -5.51 87.96
C ASP A 262 39.69 -5.87 89.09
N SER A 263 38.40 -5.59 88.90
CA SER A 263 37.34 -5.93 89.87
C SER A 263 36.95 -7.43 89.87
N ASN A 264 37.65 -8.27 89.10
CA ASN A 264 37.32 -9.69 88.85
C ASN A 264 37.89 -10.69 89.90
N PHE A 265 37.86 -10.37 91.19
CA PHE A 265 38.35 -11.28 92.25
C PHE A 265 37.33 -12.36 92.70
N VAL A 266 36.22 -12.57 91.99
CA VAL A 266 35.17 -13.56 92.34
C VAL A 266 35.07 -14.72 91.32
N ILE A 267 36.19 -15.14 90.70
CA ILE A 267 36.17 -16.12 89.59
C ILE A 267 36.47 -17.57 90.01
N LYS A 268 36.93 -17.85 91.24
CA LYS A 268 37.39 -19.21 91.59
C LYS A 268 36.29 -20.25 91.87
N SER A 269 35.04 -19.85 92.11
CA SER A 269 33.90 -20.78 92.26
C SER A 269 33.16 -21.05 90.95
N ASN A 270 33.44 -20.28 89.89
CA ASN A 270 32.72 -20.30 88.62
C ASN A 270 33.40 -21.13 87.53
N LEU A 271 34.61 -21.65 87.72
CA LEU A 271 35.36 -22.36 86.67
C LEU A 271 34.69 -23.65 86.17
N ALA A 272 34.01 -24.42 87.02
CA ALA A 272 33.31 -25.64 86.60
C ALA A 272 31.92 -25.36 85.98
N ALA A 273 31.24 -24.29 86.39
CA ALA A 273 30.03 -23.80 85.74
C ALA A 273 30.37 -23.09 84.41
N SER A 274 31.53 -22.44 84.35
CA SER A 274 32.10 -21.78 83.17
C SER A 274 32.49 -22.78 82.10
N GLU A 275 33.08 -23.94 82.42
CA GLU A 275 33.36 -24.97 81.40
C GLU A 275 32.09 -25.59 80.79
N LYS A 276 31.06 -25.86 81.59
CA LYS A 276 29.76 -26.32 81.07
C LYS A 276 29.04 -25.24 80.28
N SER A 277 29.08 -23.99 80.76
CA SER A 277 28.55 -22.84 80.04
C SER A 277 29.31 -22.58 78.74
N SER A 278 30.62 -22.83 78.72
CA SER A 278 31.49 -22.70 77.55
C SER A 278 31.11 -23.71 76.48
N ARG A 279 30.96 -25.00 76.84
CA ARG A 279 30.51 -26.03 75.89
C ARG A 279 29.12 -25.77 75.33
N ILE A 280 28.17 -25.34 76.18
CA ILE A 280 26.83 -24.96 75.73
C ILE A 280 26.91 -23.73 74.81
N SER A 281 27.80 -22.77 75.10
CA SER A 281 27.99 -21.61 74.24
C SER A 281 28.66 -21.93 72.90
N GLU A 282 29.59 -22.88 72.85
CA GLU A 282 30.19 -23.38 71.61
C GLU A 282 29.18 -24.14 70.75
N GLU A 283 28.36 -25.02 71.35
CA GLU A 283 27.28 -25.70 70.64
C GLU A 283 26.22 -24.71 70.13
N ASN A 284 25.83 -23.73 70.94
CA ASN A 284 24.92 -22.67 70.51
C ASN A 284 25.51 -21.80 69.40
N TYR A 285 26.81 -21.51 69.45
CA TYR A 285 27.49 -20.75 68.41
C TYR A 285 27.57 -21.54 67.11
N ALA A 286 27.86 -22.84 67.18
CA ALA A 286 27.86 -23.72 66.02
C ALA A 286 26.47 -23.85 65.38
N ASP A 287 25.41 -24.00 66.18
CA ASP A 287 24.02 -24.00 65.68
C ASP A 287 23.65 -22.64 65.07
N LEU A 288 24.05 -21.53 65.69
CA LEU A 288 23.84 -20.19 65.15
C LEU A 288 24.59 -19.98 63.82
N GLU A 289 25.83 -20.46 63.71
CA GLU A 289 26.62 -20.41 62.48
C GLU A 289 25.97 -21.26 61.37
N GLN A 290 25.43 -22.42 61.71
CA GLN A 290 24.70 -23.28 60.76
C GLN A 290 23.41 -22.59 60.28
N ARG A 291 22.63 -21.98 61.18
CA ARG A 291 21.43 -21.22 60.83
C ARG A 291 21.77 -20.00 59.98
N LEU A 292 22.85 -19.28 60.29
CA LEU A 292 23.33 -18.16 59.50
C LEU A 292 23.69 -18.60 58.08
N LYS A 293 24.44 -19.71 57.92
CA LYS A 293 24.76 -20.29 56.61
C LYS A 293 23.49 -20.67 55.83
N GLN A 294 22.50 -21.25 56.51
CA GLN A 294 21.22 -21.59 55.88
C GLN A 294 20.46 -20.35 55.39
N VAL A 295 20.41 -19.28 56.20
CA VAL A 295 19.78 -18.00 55.82
C VAL A 295 20.50 -17.36 54.65
N ILE A 296 21.83 -17.38 54.62
CA ILE A 296 22.62 -16.89 53.48
C ILE A 296 22.28 -17.67 52.21
N LEU A 297 22.23 -19.00 52.28
CA LEU A 297 21.86 -19.85 51.13
C LEU A 297 20.41 -19.63 50.68
N MET A 298 19.48 -19.38 51.61
CA MET A 298 18.10 -19.03 51.27
C MET A 298 18.03 -17.66 50.59
N ASN A 299 18.77 -16.67 51.09
CA ASN A 299 18.83 -15.34 50.50
C ASN A 299 19.45 -15.37 49.09
N GLN A 300 20.54 -16.11 48.90
CA GLN A 300 21.14 -16.31 47.57
C GLN A 300 20.16 -16.96 46.58
N ARG A 301 19.40 -17.98 46.99
CA ARG A 301 18.36 -18.60 46.15
C ARG A 301 17.24 -17.62 45.82
N TRP A 302 16.84 -16.79 46.78
CA TRP A 302 15.82 -15.76 46.57
C TRP A 302 16.30 -14.68 45.60
N GLN A 303 17.54 -14.20 45.74
CA GLN A 303 18.16 -13.25 44.82
C GLN A 303 18.22 -13.82 43.40
N ALA A 304 18.71 -15.05 43.23
CA ALA A 304 18.76 -15.69 41.91
C ALA A 304 17.36 -15.85 41.26
N HIS A 305 16.34 -16.18 42.06
CA HIS A 305 14.96 -16.22 41.58
C HIS A 305 14.45 -14.83 41.18
N ASN A 306 14.76 -13.80 41.99
CA ASN A 306 14.37 -12.42 41.69
C ASN A 306 15.03 -11.90 40.42
N ASP A 307 16.33 -12.14 40.23
CA ASP A 307 17.07 -11.78 39.02
C ASP A 307 16.49 -12.47 37.78
N SER A 308 16.12 -13.75 37.90
CA SER A 308 15.47 -14.49 36.82
C SER A 308 14.08 -13.92 36.48
N GLN A 309 13.31 -13.46 37.48
CA GLN A 309 12.03 -12.82 37.24
C GLN A 309 12.20 -11.44 36.59
N GLU A 310 13.17 -10.65 37.03
CA GLU A 310 13.48 -9.35 36.45
C GLU A 310 13.89 -9.48 34.98
N GLN A 311 14.72 -10.48 34.64
CA GLN A 311 15.06 -10.81 33.26
C GLN A 311 13.83 -11.20 32.44
N GLN A 312 12.91 -12.00 33.00
CA GLN A 312 11.67 -12.37 32.31
C GLN A 312 10.77 -11.16 32.07
N VAL A 313 10.64 -10.26 33.05
CA VAL A 313 9.88 -9.01 32.91
C VAL A 313 10.51 -8.11 31.83
N HIS A 314 11.84 -7.99 31.78
CA HIS A 314 12.52 -7.26 30.72
C HIS A 314 12.29 -7.85 29.32
N LEU A 315 12.34 -9.18 29.18
CA LEU A 315 12.04 -9.85 27.90
C LEU A 315 10.60 -9.64 27.46
N LEU A 316 9.64 -9.72 28.39
CA LEU A 316 8.24 -9.44 28.11
C LEU A 316 8.02 -7.96 27.73
N GLY A 317 8.69 -7.04 28.42
CA GLY A 317 8.66 -5.60 28.09
C GLY A 317 9.19 -5.32 26.69
N ALA A 318 10.32 -5.93 26.31
CA ALA A 318 10.86 -5.82 24.95
C ALA A 318 9.91 -6.39 23.89
N ARG A 319 9.26 -7.52 24.19
CA ARG A 319 8.28 -8.13 23.27
C ARG A 319 7.01 -7.29 23.12
N ILE A 320 6.56 -6.64 24.19
CA ILE A 320 5.41 -5.70 24.13
C ILE A 320 5.77 -4.51 23.24
N ALA A 321 6.95 -3.91 23.41
CA ALA A 321 7.39 -2.79 22.58
C ALA A 321 7.48 -3.16 21.08
N GLU A 322 7.99 -4.35 20.75
CA GLU A 322 8.04 -4.85 19.36
C GLU A 322 6.62 -5.02 18.77
N LEU A 323 5.67 -5.56 19.55
CA LEU A 323 4.28 -5.71 19.11
C LEU A 323 3.57 -4.35 18.96
N GLU A 324 3.88 -3.37 19.80
CA GLU A 324 3.38 -2.01 19.67
C GLU A 324 3.88 -1.33 18.40
N GLU A 325 5.16 -1.52 18.04
CA GLU A 325 5.74 -1.01 16.79
C GLU A 325 5.06 -1.64 15.55
N ILE A 326 4.87 -2.96 15.56
CA ILE A 326 4.16 -3.68 14.48
C ILE A 326 2.71 -3.18 14.37
N ASN A 327 2.01 -2.97 15.48
CA ASN A 327 0.64 -2.44 15.47
C ASN A 327 0.60 -1.03 14.87
N GLN A 328 1.54 -0.15 15.21
CA GLN A 328 1.62 1.20 14.63
C GLN A 328 1.89 1.15 13.11
N GLU A 329 2.72 0.22 12.63
CA GLU A 329 2.96 0.04 11.20
C GLU A 329 1.72 -0.48 10.47
N LEU A 330 0.98 -1.42 11.07
CA LEU A 330 -0.28 -1.92 10.53
C LEU A 330 -1.35 -0.83 10.47
N GLU A 331 -1.49 0.00 11.50
CA GLU A 331 -2.41 1.15 11.50
C GLU A 331 -2.09 2.14 10.38
N LYS A 332 -0.82 2.47 10.17
CA LYS A 332 -0.38 3.33 9.05
C LYS A 332 -0.72 2.72 7.70
N LYS A 333 -0.54 1.41 7.54
CA LYS A 333 -0.88 0.69 6.30
C LYS A 333 -2.38 0.71 6.05
N ILE A 334 -3.20 0.47 7.08
CA ILE A 334 -4.67 0.54 6.97
C ILE A 334 -5.12 1.94 6.54
N GLU A 335 -4.54 3.00 7.10
CA GLU A 335 -4.90 4.37 6.71
C GLU A 335 -4.48 4.68 5.26
N MET A 336 -3.31 4.22 4.82
CA MET A 336 -2.87 4.37 3.44
C MET A 336 -3.81 3.63 2.46
N ASP A 337 -4.19 2.40 2.76
CA ASP A 337 -5.12 1.62 1.96
C ASP A 337 -6.51 2.29 1.91
N ARG A 338 -6.94 2.91 3.02
CA ARG A 338 -8.20 3.69 3.09
C ARG A 338 -8.17 4.91 2.16
N LEU A 339 -7.08 5.69 2.19
CA LEU A 339 -6.89 6.83 1.30
C LEU A 339 -6.83 6.43 -0.17
N GLN A 340 -6.17 5.31 -0.49
CA GLN A 340 -6.13 4.78 -1.85
C GLN A 340 -7.52 4.35 -2.34
N PHE A 341 -8.32 3.72 -1.47
CA PHE A 341 -9.68 3.33 -1.79
C PHE A 341 -10.58 4.55 -2.05
N GLU A 342 -10.45 5.61 -1.25
CA GLU A 342 -11.18 6.87 -1.47
C GLU A 342 -10.80 7.53 -2.81
N ALA A 343 -9.51 7.55 -3.16
CA ALA A 343 -9.05 8.06 -4.44
C ALA A 343 -9.65 7.28 -5.63
N LEU A 344 -9.69 5.94 -5.54
CA LEU A 344 -10.30 5.08 -6.56
C LEU A 344 -11.83 5.26 -6.63
N GLN A 345 -12.50 5.57 -5.53
CA GLN A 345 -13.92 5.90 -5.55
C GLN A 345 -14.18 7.23 -6.28
N LEU A 346 -13.37 8.25 -6.02
CA LEU A 346 -13.46 9.54 -6.72
C LEU A 346 -13.22 9.39 -8.22
N GLU A 347 -12.24 8.57 -8.62
CA GLU A 347 -11.97 8.27 -10.02
C GLU A 347 -13.15 7.52 -10.68
N ASN A 348 -13.74 6.54 -10.00
CA ASN A 348 -14.95 5.86 -10.47
C ASN A 348 -16.14 6.81 -10.63
N MET A 349 -16.29 7.79 -9.73
CA MET A 349 -17.34 8.81 -9.86
C MET A 349 -17.10 9.69 -11.09
N ARG A 350 -15.85 10.10 -11.36
CA ARG A 350 -15.51 10.83 -12.59
C ARG A 350 -15.79 10.02 -13.85
N PHE A 351 -15.40 8.74 -13.89
CA PHE A 351 -15.71 7.90 -15.04
C PHE A 351 -17.21 7.73 -15.27
N LYS A 352 -18.03 7.66 -14.21
CA LYS A 352 -19.49 7.65 -14.34
C LYS A 352 -20.01 8.95 -14.95
N GLU A 353 -19.52 10.10 -14.49
CA GLU A 353 -19.88 11.41 -15.06
C GLU A 353 -19.52 11.52 -16.54
N ASP A 354 -18.33 11.02 -16.93
CA ASP A 354 -17.87 10.98 -18.32
C ASP A 354 -18.74 10.05 -19.17
N ILE A 355 -19.08 8.86 -18.66
CA ILE A 355 -19.98 7.92 -19.34
C ILE A 355 -21.36 8.57 -19.54
N ASP A 356 -21.90 9.24 -18.52
CA ASP A 356 -23.19 9.93 -18.60
C ASP A 356 -23.13 11.13 -19.57
N HIS A 357 -22.00 11.85 -19.60
CA HIS A 357 -21.77 12.91 -20.57
C HIS A 357 -21.73 12.37 -22.01
N LEU A 358 -20.91 11.36 -22.28
CA LEU A 358 -20.77 10.73 -23.60
C LEU A 358 -22.07 10.05 -24.04
N SER A 359 -22.81 9.46 -23.11
CA SER A 359 -24.13 8.86 -23.39
C SER A 359 -25.13 9.94 -23.81
N ARG A 360 -25.17 11.09 -23.11
CA ARG A 360 -25.99 12.24 -23.49
C ARG A 360 -25.57 12.81 -24.84
N GLU A 361 -24.27 12.91 -25.12
CA GLU A 361 -23.77 13.40 -26.41
C GLU A 361 -24.13 12.43 -27.54
N THR A 362 -23.99 11.13 -27.32
CA THR A 362 -24.38 10.09 -28.28
C THR A 362 -25.88 10.14 -28.54
N LEU A 363 -26.71 10.32 -27.50
CA LEU A 363 -28.16 10.49 -27.65
C LEU A 363 -28.50 11.77 -28.42
N LYS A 364 -27.80 12.89 -28.19
CA LYS A 364 -27.96 14.13 -28.96
C LYS A 364 -27.60 13.95 -30.44
N ARG A 365 -26.50 13.24 -30.73
CA ARG A 365 -26.10 12.91 -32.11
C ARG A 365 -27.10 11.95 -32.76
N GLN A 366 -27.68 11.01 -32.00
CA GLN A 366 -28.75 10.15 -32.49
C GLN A 366 -30.08 10.89 -32.67
N GLN A 367 -30.40 11.89 -31.85
CA GLN A 367 -31.59 12.74 -32.01
C GLN A 367 -31.44 13.75 -33.13
N GLN A 368 -30.22 14.23 -33.40
CA GLN A 368 -29.83 14.75 -34.70
C GLN A 368 -29.77 13.60 -35.72
N GLN A 369 -30.88 12.86 -35.84
CA GLN A 369 -31.07 11.98 -36.98
C GLN A 369 -30.84 12.84 -38.21
N PHE A 370 -29.90 12.42 -39.05
CA PHE A 370 -29.92 12.80 -40.45
C PHE A 370 -31.37 12.69 -40.88
N ASP A 371 -31.97 13.82 -41.27
CA ASP A 371 -33.37 13.85 -41.67
C ASP A 371 -33.57 12.67 -42.64
N PRO A 372 -34.34 11.64 -42.26
CA PRO A 372 -34.49 10.47 -43.10
C PRO A 372 -34.99 10.86 -44.49
N SER A 373 -35.73 11.98 -44.57
CA SER A 373 -36.12 12.63 -45.81
C SER A 373 -34.92 13.14 -46.61
N LEU A 374 -33.92 13.76 -45.99
CA LEU A 374 -32.71 14.21 -46.67
C LEU A 374 -31.91 13.03 -47.24
N VAL A 375 -31.78 11.94 -46.48
CA VAL A 375 -31.12 10.72 -46.97
C VAL A 375 -31.88 10.15 -48.17
N GLU A 376 -33.21 10.13 -48.12
CA GLU A 376 -34.04 9.65 -49.21
C GLU A 376 -33.98 10.58 -50.44
N ILE A 377 -33.97 11.90 -50.23
CA ILE A 377 -33.76 12.90 -51.29
C ILE A 377 -32.38 12.70 -51.94
N LEU A 378 -31.32 12.49 -51.14
CA LEU A 378 -29.97 12.24 -51.67
C LEU A 378 -29.91 10.93 -52.48
N LYS A 379 -30.61 9.87 -52.04
CA LYS A 379 -30.73 8.63 -52.83
C LYS A 379 -31.46 8.88 -54.16
N GLN A 380 -32.56 9.63 -54.13
CA GLN A 380 -33.31 9.99 -55.34
C GLN A 380 -32.46 10.82 -56.30
N GLN A 381 -31.68 11.77 -55.78
CA GLN A 381 -30.76 12.57 -56.59
C GLN A 381 -29.68 11.71 -57.25
N ILE A 382 -29.07 10.78 -56.49
CA ILE A 382 -28.11 9.81 -57.05
C ILE A 382 -28.77 8.97 -58.14
N GLN A 383 -30.01 8.52 -57.93
CA GLN A 383 -30.76 7.74 -58.92
C GLN A 383 -30.99 8.53 -60.20
N VAL A 384 -31.53 9.76 -60.11
CA VAL A 384 -31.78 10.62 -61.28
C VAL A 384 -30.49 10.90 -62.03
N CYS A 385 -29.40 11.26 -61.33
CA CYS A 385 -28.10 11.46 -61.99
C CYS A 385 -27.58 10.19 -62.68
N THR A 386 -27.86 9.01 -62.11
CA THR A 386 -27.49 7.72 -62.72
C THR A 386 -28.33 7.43 -63.97
N GLU A 387 -29.63 7.72 -63.93
CA GLU A 387 -30.53 7.60 -65.08
C GLU A 387 -30.14 8.57 -66.21
N ASP A 388 -29.89 9.84 -65.87
CA ASP A 388 -29.42 10.87 -66.81
C ASP A 388 -28.11 10.44 -67.49
N PHE A 389 -27.12 9.98 -66.72
CA PHE A 389 -25.85 9.49 -67.26
C PHE A 389 -26.04 8.31 -68.23
N ASN A 390 -26.95 7.39 -67.92
CA ASN A 390 -27.26 6.26 -68.80
C ASN A 390 -27.97 6.69 -70.09
N THR A 391 -28.88 7.68 -70.02
CA THR A 391 -29.52 8.24 -71.22
C THR A 391 -28.52 8.97 -72.10
N GLU A 392 -27.64 9.81 -71.53
CA GLU A 392 -26.56 10.47 -72.24
C GLU A 392 -25.64 9.46 -72.93
N ARG A 393 -25.27 8.39 -72.22
CA ARG A 393 -24.45 7.30 -72.78
C ARG A 393 -25.13 6.65 -73.98
N LYS A 394 -26.44 6.37 -73.89
CA LYS A 394 -27.22 5.78 -74.99
C LYS A 394 -27.32 6.72 -76.19
N ASP A 395 -27.52 8.01 -75.95
CA ASP A 395 -27.55 9.03 -77.02
C ASP A 395 -26.20 9.15 -77.71
N ARG A 396 -25.11 9.10 -76.94
CA ARG A 396 -23.74 9.07 -77.48
C ARG A 396 -23.49 7.83 -78.34
N GLU A 397 -23.92 6.65 -77.89
CA GLU A 397 -23.82 5.41 -78.68
C GLU A 397 -24.64 5.51 -79.98
N GLN A 398 -25.85 6.08 -79.93
CA GLN A 398 -26.66 6.32 -81.14
C GLN A 398 -26.01 7.32 -82.10
N ALA A 399 -25.44 8.41 -81.59
CA ALA A 399 -24.74 9.41 -82.42
C ALA A 399 -23.51 8.79 -83.11
N VAL A 400 -22.73 7.98 -82.39
CA VAL A 400 -21.59 7.23 -82.96
C VAL A 400 -22.05 6.27 -84.05
N ASN A 401 -23.14 5.52 -83.82
CA ASN A 401 -23.68 4.61 -84.82
C ASN A 401 -24.19 5.34 -86.07
N ARG A 402 -24.89 6.47 -85.91
CA ARG A 402 -25.31 7.31 -87.05
C ARG A 402 -24.12 7.87 -87.81
N SER A 403 -23.09 8.35 -87.09
CA SER A 403 -21.86 8.82 -87.71
C SER A 403 -21.18 7.72 -88.52
N LYS A 404 -21.17 6.48 -88.02
CA LYS A 404 -20.64 5.33 -88.75
C LYS A 404 -21.43 5.03 -90.03
N ILE A 405 -22.76 5.01 -89.96
CA ILE A 405 -23.62 4.79 -91.14
C ILE A 405 -23.38 5.88 -92.20
N LEU A 406 -23.34 7.15 -91.79
CA LEU A 406 -23.06 8.27 -92.69
C LEU A 406 -21.65 8.19 -93.28
N GLN A 407 -20.66 7.75 -92.50
CA GLN A 407 -19.30 7.53 -92.98
C GLN A 407 -19.25 6.40 -94.02
N ASP A 408 -19.95 5.28 -93.79
CA ASP A 408 -20.06 4.16 -94.72
C ASP A 408 -20.77 4.58 -96.03
N GLU A 409 -21.83 5.39 -95.92
CA GLU A 409 -22.52 5.96 -97.09
C GLU A 409 -21.63 6.94 -97.87
N ASN A 410 -20.89 7.80 -97.18
CA ASN A 410 -19.94 8.71 -97.81
C ASN A 410 -18.83 7.94 -98.53
N ASN A 411 -18.33 6.86 -97.91
CA ASN A 411 -17.37 5.96 -98.55
C ASN A 411 -17.95 5.31 -99.81
N ARG A 412 -19.20 4.84 -99.78
CA ARG A 412 -19.90 4.29 -100.95
C ARG A 412 -20.05 5.32 -102.07
N LEU A 413 -20.53 6.52 -101.76
CA LEU A 413 -20.67 7.61 -102.74
C LEU A 413 -19.33 8.03 -103.31
N ASN A 414 -18.26 8.08 -102.49
CA ASN A 414 -16.91 8.35 -102.99
C ASN A 414 -16.43 7.27 -103.95
N GLN A 415 -16.69 5.99 -103.68
CA GLN A 415 -16.38 4.91 -104.63
C GLN A 415 -17.15 5.07 -105.96
N GLU A 416 -18.44 5.41 -105.91
CA GLU A 416 -19.24 5.72 -107.10
C GLU A 416 -18.65 6.90 -107.89
N ILE A 417 -18.23 7.97 -107.21
CA ILE A 417 -17.56 9.12 -107.83
C ILE A 417 -16.25 8.69 -108.51
N VAL A 418 -15.44 7.84 -107.88
CA VAL A 418 -14.20 7.32 -108.49
C VAL A 418 -14.51 6.53 -109.75
N LEU A 419 -15.50 5.62 -109.72
CA LEU A 419 -15.91 4.85 -110.89
C LEU A 419 -16.45 5.74 -112.03
N LEU A 420 -17.27 6.75 -111.70
CA LEU A 420 -17.77 7.71 -112.67
C LEU A 420 -16.64 8.53 -113.30
N LYS A 421 -15.65 8.96 -112.50
CA LYS A 421 -14.46 9.66 -113.01
C LYS A 421 -13.67 8.79 -113.98
N GLN A 422 -13.44 7.51 -113.65
CA GLN A 422 -12.80 6.55 -114.56
C GLN A 422 -13.60 6.38 -115.85
N ASN A 423 -14.93 6.27 -115.78
CA ASN A 423 -15.78 6.18 -116.97
C ASN A 423 -15.72 7.44 -117.84
N ILE A 424 -15.70 8.63 -117.24
CA ILE A 424 -15.53 9.91 -117.97
C ILE A 424 -14.16 9.96 -118.65
N GLU A 425 -13.10 9.52 -117.98
CA GLU A 425 -11.75 9.47 -118.57
C GLU A 425 -11.69 8.50 -119.75
N LEU A 426 -12.30 7.31 -119.65
CA LEU A 426 -12.43 6.37 -120.77
C LEU A 426 -13.20 6.99 -121.95
N LEU A 427 -14.32 7.68 -121.67
CA LEU A 427 -15.09 8.38 -122.71
C LEU A 427 -14.30 9.52 -123.35
N ARG A 428 -13.53 10.29 -122.57
CA ARG A 428 -12.63 11.34 -123.09
C ARG A 428 -11.51 10.75 -123.94
N ALA A 429 -10.92 9.62 -123.54
CA ALA A 429 -9.89 8.93 -124.31
C ALA A 429 -10.43 8.38 -125.66
N SER A 430 -11.73 8.10 -125.76
CA SER A 430 -12.37 7.63 -127.00
C SER A 430 -12.72 8.72 -128.03
N LYS A 431 -12.59 10.02 -127.68
CA LYS A 431 -12.87 11.14 -128.60
C LYS A 431 -11.58 11.80 -129.09
N HIS A 432 -11.27 11.62 -130.38
CA HIS A 432 -10.23 12.37 -131.11
C HIS A 432 -10.58 13.88 -131.16
N PRO A 433 -9.58 14.79 -131.20
CA PRO A 433 -9.78 16.19 -130.86
C PRO A 433 -10.31 16.97 -132.06
N LEU A 434 -11.48 17.58 -131.86
CA LEU A 434 -11.91 18.73 -132.67
C LEU A 434 -11.94 19.95 -131.75
N GLU A 435 -11.11 20.92 -132.13
CA GLU A 435 -11.02 22.25 -131.57
C GLU A 435 -12.39 22.92 -131.47
N LEU A 436 -12.67 23.61 -130.36
CA LEU A 436 -13.51 24.80 -130.40
C LEU A 436 -13.15 25.77 -129.27
N ASN A 437 -12.42 26.81 -129.66
CA ASN A 437 -12.32 28.09 -128.99
C ASN A 437 -13.71 28.64 -128.62
N ARG A 438 -13.90 29.06 -127.36
CA ARG A 438 -14.79 30.18 -127.01
C ARG A 438 -14.43 30.73 -125.62
N SER A 439 -13.79 31.89 -125.64
CA SER A 439 -13.82 32.90 -124.59
C SER A 439 -15.25 33.35 -124.30
N VAL A 440 -15.56 33.74 -123.06
CA VAL A 440 -16.52 34.82 -122.69
C VAL A 440 -16.64 34.97 -121.15
N THR A 441 -16.33 36.20 -120.71
CA THR A 441 -16.77 37.01 -119.54
C THR A 441 -16.62 36.56 -118.08
N GLN A 442 -15.85 37.39 -117.36
CA GLN A 442 -16.02 37.85 -115.98
C GLN A 442 -17.44 38.39 -115.69
N ALA A 443 -17.94 38.21 -114.45
CA ALA A 443 -18.53 39.23 -113.54
C ALA A 443 -19.17 38.52 -112.29
N PRO A 444 -19.68 39.20 -111.25
CA PRO A 444 -19.01 39.23 -109.94
C PRO A 444 -19.91 38.82 -108.75
N LEU A 445 -19.34 38.88 -107.53
CA LEU A 445 -20.03 39.07 -106.23
C LEU A 445 -21.02 37.99 -105.76
N TYR A 446 -20.68 37.29 -104.66
CA TYR A 446 -21.45 37.45 -103.43
C TYR A 446 -20.56 37.20 -102.20
N GLN A 447 -20.35 38.28 -101.48
CA GLN A 447 -19.74 38.39 -100.17
C GLN A 447 -20.74 37.84 -99.14
N GLY A 448 -20.62 36.56 -98.78
CA GLY A 448 -21.40 35.91 -97.72
C GLY A 448 -20.77 36.18 -96.36
N GLN A 449 -21.53 36.87 -95.51
CA GLN A 449 -21.10 37.47 -94.25
C GLN A 449 -20.61 36.45 -93.20
N ASN A 450 -19.56 36.86 -92.49
CA ASN A 450 -19.22 36.40 -91.14
C ASN A 450 -20.45 36.47 -90.21
N MET A 451 -21.04 35.33 -89.88
CA MET A 451 -21.85 35.20 -88.66
C MET A 451 -20.97 34.65 -87.54
N ARG A 452 -20.33 35.56 -86.80
CA ARG A 452 -19.94 35.30 -85.41
C ARG A 452 -21.21 34.95 -84.64
N PHE A 453 -21.39 33.69 -84.26
CA PHE A 453 -22.32 33.34 -83.19
C PHE A 453 -21.80 33.97 -81.89
N ARG A 454 -22.35 35.12 -81.51
CA ARG A 454 -22.44 35.54 -80.11
C ARG A 454 -23.63 34.81 -79.50
N ALA A 455 -23.38 33.86 -78.59
CA ALA A 455 -24.41 33.39 -77.69
C ALA A 455 -24.79 34.54 -76.75
N ARG A 456 -25.90 35.24 -77.04
CA ARG A 456 -26.69 35.95 -76.03
C ARG A 456 -27.64 34.94 -75.43
N GLY A 457 -27.38 34.56 -74.18
CA GLY A 457 -28.37 33.97 -73.29
C GLY A 457 -28.49 34.90 -72.11
N ASP A 458 -29.48 35.80 -72.17
CA ASP A 458 -29.97 36.55 -71.02
C ASP A 458 -30.76 35.57 -70.14
N TYR A 459 -30.27 35.27 -68.93
CA TYR A 459 -31.10 34.80 -67.83
C TYR A 459 -30.83 35.68 -66.61
N VAL A 460 -31.82 36.55 -66.37
CA VAL A 460 -32.31 37.08 -65.09
C VAL A 460 -31.50 36.66 -63.85
N THR A 461 -30.67 37.57 -63.37
CA THR A 461 -30.15 37.54 -61.99
C THR A 461 -31.22 38.11 -61.05
N GLN A 462 -32.06 37.25 -60.49
CA GLN A 462 -32.82 37.60 -59.29
C GLN A 462 -31.85 37.66 -58.10
N LYS A 463 -31.71 38.87 -57.55
CA LYS A 463 -31.20 39.10 -56.20
C LYS A 463 -32.18 38.49 -55.19
N LEU A 464 -31.68 37.68 -54.25
CA LEU A 464 -32.21 37.51 -52.89
C LEU A 464 -31.09 36.92 -51.99
N PRO A 465 -31.18 36.98 -50.65
CA PRO A 465 -30.15 37.59 -49.82
C PRO A 465 -29.30 36.57 -49.08
N GLN A 466 -28.05 36.96 -48.85
CA GLN A 466 -27.16 36.33 -47.88
C GLN A 466 -27.75 36.48 -46.47
N HIS A 467 -28.03 35.37 -45.78
CA HIS A 467 -27.93 35.30 -44.33
C HIS A 467 -27.77 33.83 -43.88
N LEU A 468 -26.77 33.62 -43.01
CA LEU A 468 -26.59 32.54 -42.04
C LEU A 468 -26.16 31.16 -42.59
N PHE A 469 -24.87 30.83 -42.51
CA PHE A 469 -24.25 30.05 -41.42
C PHE A 469 -22.74 29.81 -41.70
N PRO A 470 -21.92 29.57 -40.67
CA PRO A 470 -20.46 29.73 -40.72
C PRO A 470 -19.73 28.44 -41.09
N SER A 471 -18.77 28.55 -41.99
CA SER A 471 -17.76 27.53 -42.24
C SER A 471 -16.60 27.72 -41.25
N ASN A 472 -16.48 26.80 -40.28
CA ASN A 472 -15.28 26.65 -39.46
C ASN A 472 -14.16 26.07 -40.34
N SER A 473 -13.21 26.92 -40.73
CA SER A 473 -11.90 26.52 -41.20
C SER A 473 -10.91 26.51 -40.03
N TYR A 474 -10.52 25.32 -39.56
CA TYR A 474 -9.30 25.16 -38.78
C TYR A 474 -8.24 24.51 -39.66
N THR A 475 -7.36 25.37 -40.19
CA THR A 475 -6.01 25.02 -40.62
C THR A 475 -5.21 24.57 -39.39
N GLY A 476 -4.59 23.40 -39.50
CA GLY A 476 -3.58 22.95 -38.55
C GLY A 476 -2.30 23.77 -38.67
N THR A 477 -1.83 24.28 -37.54
CA THR A 477 -0.44 24.69 -37.32
C THR A 477 0.01 24.09 -35.99
N SER A 478 1.09 23.32 -36.05
CA SER A 478 1.81 22.74 -34.91
C SER A 478 2.23 23.80 -33.88
N PRO A 479 2.41 23.41 -32.61
CA PRO A 479 3.34 24.10 -31.72
C PRO A 479 4.56 23.24 -31.36
N ALA A 480 5.66 23.97 -31.15
CA ALA A 480 6.99 23.55 -30.71
C ALA A 480 7.01 23.02 -29.27
N PRO A 481 8.12 22.40 -28.81
CA PRO A 481 8.31 22.02 -27.42
C PRO A 481 8.99 23.16 -26.64
N SER A 482 8.49 23.52 -25.46
CA SER A 482 9.22 24.35 -24.51
C SER A 482 9.18 23.79 -23.10
N MET A 483 10.35 23.84 -22.49
CA MET A 483 10.77 23.28 -21.21
C MET A 483 10.49 24.24 -20.02
N SER A 484 10.15 23.63 -18.88
CA SER A 484 10.55 24.02 -17.49
C SER A 484 9.79 25.18 -16.78
N PRO A 485 10.09 25.47 -15.49
CA PRO A 485 9.19 25.19 -14.36
C PRO A 485 8.83 26.46 -13.56
N VAL A 486 7.80 26.43 -12.71
CA VAL A 486 7.57 27.50 -11.74
C VAL A 486 7.20 26.96 -10.36
N THR A 487 7.99 27.43 -9.40
CA THR A 487 7.98 27.26 -7.96
C THR A 487 7.13 28.31 -7.24
N SER A 488 6.71 27.95 -6.01
CA SER A 488 6.49 28.82 -4.82
C SER A 488 5.07 29.41 -4.58
N PRO A 489 4.74 29.93 -3.37
CA PRO A 489 4.85 29.32 -2.01
C PRO A 489 3.64 29.64 -1.05
N VAL A 490 3.45 28.83 0.02
CA VAL A 490 3.16 29.17 1.48
C VAL A 490 1.86 29.99 1.82
N PRO A 491 1.12 29.84 2.97
CA PRO A 491 1.58 29.62 4.36
C PRO A 491 0.83 28.65 5.31
N MET A 492 1.49 28.45 6.46
CA MET A 492 1.13 27.70 7.66
C MET A 492 -0.11 28.20 8.41
N SER A 493 -0.72 27.31 9.21
CA SER A 493 -1.28 27.63 10.54
C SER A 493 -1.41 26.37 11.40
N LEU A 494 -0.78 26.43 12.58
CA LEU A 494 -0.96 25.54 13.73
C LEU A 494 -2.34 25.79 14.37
N SER A 495 -2.95 24.76 14.98
CA SER A 495 -3.66 24.87 16.29
C SER A 495 -4.13 23.51 16.78
N SER A 496 -3.58 23.11 17.92
CA SER A 496 -4.10 22.11 18.85
C SER A 496 -5.34 22.66 19.57
N SER A 497 -6.34 21.82 19.86
CA SER A 497 -7.18 22.01 21.06
C SER A 497 -7.91 20.73 21.45
N ASN A 498 -7.68 20.34 22.70
CA ASN A 498 -8.43 19.39 23.48
C ASN A 498 -9.89 19.85 23.63
N LEU A 499 -10.85 18.94 23.48
CA LEU A 499 -12.15 19.05 24.14
C LEU A 499 -12.62 17.67 24.60
N SER A 500 -12.32 17.41 25.87
CA SER A 500 -13.10 16.57 26.77
C SER A 500 -14.56 17.03 26.80
N GLY A 501 -15.48 16.10 26.66
CA GLY A 501 -16.92 16.35 26.67
C GLY A 501 -17.67 15.16 27.26
N ASP A 502 -17.67 15.09 28.59
CA ASP A 502 -18.62 14.31 29.38
C ASP A 502 -20.06 14.56 28.89
N ARG A 503 -20.81 13.47 28.66
CA ARG A 503 -22.27 13.50 28.74
C ARG A 503 -22.82 12.14 29.15
N SER A 504 -22.92 11.99 30.48
CA SER A 504 -23.87 11.10 31.13
C SER A 504 -25.24 11.79 31.21
N SER A 505 -26.31 11.14 30.73
CA SER A 505 -27.72 11.31 31.17
C SER A 505 -28.55 10.27 30.40
N SER A 506 -28.89 9.11 30.96
CA SER A 506 -30.10 8.83 31.77
C SER A 506 -31.42 9.37 31.18
N TYR A 507 -32.27 8.45 30.70
CA TYR A 507 -33.76 8.32 30.78
C TYR A 507 -34.11 7.07 29.94
N ALA A 508 -34.43 5.90 30.50
CA ALA A 508 -35.68 5.45 31.13
C ALA A 508 -36.93 5.39 30.21
N LEU A 509 -37.30 4.13 29.87
CA LEU A 509 -38.65 3.53 29.75
C LEU A 509 -39.70 4.10 28.77
N SER A 510 -40.15 3.23 27.83
CA SER A 510 -41.54 3.02 27.36
C SER A 510 -41.49 2.00 26.20
N SER A 511 -41.77 0.70 26.36
CA SER A 511 -43.10 0.06 26.42
C SER A 511 -44.10 0.66 25.42
N HIS A 512 -44.36 -0.02 24.29
CA HIS A 512 -45.71 -0.39 23.80
C HIS A 512 -45.68 -0.95 22.36
N GLU A 513 -46.22 -2.18 22.25
CA GLU A 513 -47.17 -2.67 21.23
C GLU A 513 -46.82 -2.67 19.72
N ASN A 514 -46.56 -3.89 19.24
CA ASN A 514 -46.99 -4.37 17.92
C ASN A 514 -48.53 -4.33 17.80
N PRO A 515 -49.07 -3.98 16.62
CA PRO A 515 -49.83 -5.01 15.90
C PRO A 515 -49.67 -5.01 14.36
N PHE A 516 -49.68 -6.23 13.80
CA PHE A 516 -50.20 -6.64 12.48
C PHE A 516 -49.80 -5.87 11.20
N ARG A 517 -49.09 -6.55 10.28
CA ARG A 517 -49.60 -6.73 8.90
C ARG A 517 -48.88 -7.83 8.08
N ALA A 518 -49.68 -8.85 7.77
CA ALA A 518 -49.78 -9.64 6.52
C ALA A 518 -48.52 -9.87 5.65
N GLY A 519 -48.13 -11.14 5.54
CA GLY A 519 -47.33 -11.64 4.42
C GLY A 519 -48.17 -11.98 3.18
N PRO A 520 -47.54 -12.53 2.14
CA PRO A 520 -48.18 -13.53 1.31
C PRO A 520 -47.37 -14.84 1.26
N VAL A 521 -48.15 -15.92 1.25
CA VAL A 521 -47.82 -17.32 1.16
C VAL A 521 -47.34 -17.70 -0.25
N PHE A 522 -46.29 -18.52 -0.35
CA PHE A 522 -46.03 -19.33 -1.54
C PHE A 522 -45.73 -20.79 -1.17
N PRO A 523 -46.10 -21.76 -2.04
CA PRO A 523 -46.40 -23.12 -1.62
C PRO A 523 -45.16 -24.04 -1.58
N VAL A 524 -45.18 -24.91 -0.58
CA VAL A 524 -44.26 -26.04 -0.39
C VAL A 524 -44.58 -27.14 -1.41
N GLN A 525 -43.63 -27.43 -2.30
CA GLN A 525 -43.67 -28.65 -3.11
C GLN A 525 -43.02 -29.81 -2.35
N ARG A 526 -43.82 -30.85 -2.19
CA ARG A 526 -43.56 -32.12 -1.51
C ARG A 526 -42.83 -33.05 -2.49
N GLY A 527 -41.56 -33.33 -2.24
CA GLY A 527 -40.75 -34.29 -3.01
C GLY A 527 -40.42 -35.51 -2.17
N HIS A 528 -40.59 -36.69 -2.78
CA HIS A 528 -40.67 -38.01 -2.14
C HIS A 528 -39.34 -38.54 -1.59
N ILE A 529 -39.48 -39.29 -0.50
CA ILE A 529 -38.47 -40.12 0.16
C ILE A 529 -38.23 -41.38 -0.69
N ALA A 530 -36.99 -41.61 -1.11
CA ALA A 530 -36.51 -42.91 -1.53
C ALA A 530 -35.30 -43.29 -0.66
N ARG A 531 -35.47 -44.37 0.10
CA ARG A 531 -34.44 -45.07 0.88
C ARG A 531 -33.41 -45.69 -0.08
N SER A 532 -32.13 -45.61 0.27
CA SER A 532 -31.13 -46.59 -0.13
C SER A 532 -30.20 -46.87 1.04
N GLU A 533 -30.06 -48.16 1.32
CA GLU A 533 -29.22 -48.82 2.32
C GLU A 533 -27.73 -48.51 2.08
N ALA A 534 -27.00 -48.20 3.13
CA ALA A 534 -26.05 -49.08 3.84
C ALA A 534 -24.79 -49.42 3.02
N ASP A 535 -23.65 -48.88 3.43
CA ASP A 535 -22.42 -49.68 3.50
C ASP A 535 -21.44 -49.11 4.53
N TYR A 536 -20.94 -50.03 5.35
CA TYR A 536 -19.99 -49.86 6.44
C TYR A 536 -18.58 -49.61 5.90
N SER A 537 -17.81 -48.70 6.52
CA SER A 537 -16.35 -48.81 6.57
C SER A 537 -15.75 -48.08 7.77
N SER A 538 -14.90 -48.84 8.45
CA SER A 538 -14.42 -48.73 9.82
C SER A 538 -13.27 -47.73 10.00
N LEU A 539 -13.24 -47.07 11.16
CA LEU A 539 -12.08 -46.36 11.72
C LEU A 539 -11.15 -47.33 12.47
N PRO A 540 -9.81 -47.13 12.48
CA PRO A 540 -8.90 -47.96 13.24
C PRO A 540 -8.83 -47.51 14.71
N ARG A 541 -8.87 -48.51 15.60
CA ARG A 541 -8.84 -48.40 17.06
C ARG A 541 -7.41 -48.70 17.53
N SER A 542 -6.76 -47.74 18.20
CA SER A 542 -5.45 -47.94 18.84
C SER A 542 -5.52 -48.97 19.96
N SER A 543 -4.72 -50.02 19.81
CA SER A 543 -4.49 -51.08 20.78
C SER A 543 -3.57 -50.60 21.92
N ARG A 544 -4.13 -50.52 23.12
CA ARG A 544 -3.41 -50.60 24.40
C ARG A 544 -3.02 -52.06 24.62
N SER A 545 -1.73 -52.33 24.80
CA SER A 545 -1.23 -53.58 25.38
C SER A 545 -0.84 -53.36 26.84
N SER A 546 -1.21 -54.35 27.65
CA SER A 546 -1.00 -54.49 29.08
C SER A 546 -0.40 -55.87 29.31
N THR A 547 0.59 -56.01 30.19
CA THR A 547 0.95 -57.19 31.05
C THR A 547 2.41 -57.03 31.57
N PRO A 548 2.88 -57.75 32.60
CA PRO A 548 2.79 -57.34 34.01
C PRO A 548 4.13 -57.51 34.78
N ASP A 549 4.08 -57.34 36.09
CA ASP A 549 5.09 -57.58 37.14
C ASP A 549 6.16 -58.67 36.89
N SER A 550 7.41 -58.40 37.32
CA SER A 550 8.19 -59.29 38.19
C SER A 550 9.55 -58.71 38.63
N GLN A 551 9.69 -58.54 39.95
CA GLN A 551 10.80 -58.93 40.82
C GLN A 551 12.21 -58.30 40.71
N LEU A 552 12.60 -57.71 41.86
CA LEU A 552 13.93 -57.48 42.44
C LEU A 552 14.92 -58.66 42.23
N PRO A 553 16.25 -58.41 42.19
CA PRO A 553 17.01 -58.27 43.45
C PRO A 553 18.10 -57.18 43.47
N SER A 554 18.41 -56.81 44.70
CA SER A 554 19.49 -55.94 45.16
C SER A 554 20.89 -56.50 44.87
N SER A 555 21.84 -55.63 44.51
CA SER A 555 23.24 -55.78 44.95
C SER A 555 24.03 -54.48 44.83
N THR A 556 24.68 -54.17 45.95
CA THR A 556 25.57 -53.07 46.30
C THR A 556 26.90 -53.09 45.53
N SER A 557 27.33 -51.93 44.99
CA SER A 557 28.73 -51.47 45.04
C SER A 557 28.89 -50.05 44.43
N GLN A 558 29.45 -49.15 45.24
CA GLN A 558 30.07 -47.86 44.87
C GLN A 558 31.42 -48.07 44.13
N PRO A 559 32.20 -47.03 43.77
CA PRO A 559 31.89 -45.71 43.20
C PRO A 559 32.84 -45.37 42.01
N SER A 560 32.52 -44.39 41.16
CA SER A 560 33.51 -43.49 40.53
C SER A 560 32.87 -42.43 39.61
N ASP A 561 33.34 -41.20 39.82
CA ASP A 561 33.73 -40.20 38.83
C ASP A 561 32.70 -39.48 37.94
N ASN A 562 32.65 -38.17 38.21
CA ASN A 562 32.79 -37.07 37.25
C ASN A 562 32.02 -37.14 35.93
N SER A 563 30.99 -36.31 35.82
CA SER A 563 30.86 -35.43 34.65
C SER A 563 29.94 -34.24 34.91
N ASN A 564 30.56 -33.07 35.05
CA ASN A 564 29.94 -31.77 34.86
C ASN A 564 29.41 -31.68 33.42
N ILE A 565 28.11 -31.47 33.26
CA ILE A 565 27.51 -31.08 31.98
C ILE A 565 27.65 -29.56 31.87
N SER A 566 28.73 -29.14 31.20
CA SER A 566 28.94 -27.77 30.74
C SER A 566 28.00 -27.45 29.57
N MET A 567 27.21 -26.40 29.75
CA MET A 567 26.55 -25.65 28.69
C MET A 567 27.58 -25.08 27.70
N PRO A 568 27.33 -25.12 26.37
CA PRO A 568 28.27 -24.59 25.38
C PRO A 568 28.21 -23.05 25.36
N MET A 569 29.32 -22.42 25.76
CA MET A 569 29.59 -21.00 25.55
C MET A 569 29.78 -20.72 24.05
N ILE A 570 28.95 -19.84 23.49
CA ILE A 570 29.14 -19.26 22.16
C ILE A 570 30.31 -18.27 22.25
N SER A 571 31.47 -18.70 21.78
CA SER A 571 32.68 -17.89 21.69
C SER A 571 32.57 -16.90 20.51
N ARG A 572 32.36 -15.62 20.81
CA ARG A 572 32.53 -14.51 19.86
C ARG A 572 34.03 -14.29 19.61
N LYS A 573 34.52 -14.73 18.45
CA LYS A 573 35.79 -14.23 17.89
C LYS A 573 35.51 -13.02 17.00
N SER A 574 35.93 -11.86 17.49
CA SER A 574 36.06 -10.62 16.74
C SER A 574 37.29 -10.67 15.84
N THR A 575 37.10 -10.74 14.53
CA THR A 575 38.12 -10.35 13.55
C THR A 575 37.48 -9.82 12.27
N GLY A 576 37.74 -8.55 11.95
CA GLY A 576 37.85 -8.04 10.58
C GLY A 576 36.55 -7.73 9.84
N SER A 577 36.10 -6.48 9.94
CA SER A 577 35.11 -5.87 9.05
C SER A 577 35.64 -5.81 7.60
N LYS A 578 35.22 -6.77 6.76
CA LYS A 578 35.06 -6.58 5.32
C LYS A 578 33.60 -6.85 5.02
N SER A 579 32.95 -5.87 4.40
CA SER A 579 31.53 -5.88 4.02
C SER A 579 31.14 -7.22 3.39
N LYS A 580 30.46 -8.07 4.15
CA LYS A 580 29.70 -9.20 3.59
C LYS A 580 28.55 -8.56 2.81
N GLY A 581 28.68 -8.52 1.49
CA GLY A 581 27.52 -8.31 0.62
C GLY A 581 26.53 -9.45 0.84
N ASP A 582 25.25 -9.14 0.82
CA ASP A 582 24.19 -10.11 1.01
C ASP A 582 24.21 -11.14 -0.13
N PHE A 583 24.62 -12.37 0.18
CA PHE A 583 24.52 -13.51 -0.73
C PHE A 583 23.15 -14.17 -0.51
N LEU A 584 22.44 -14.41 -1.61
CA LEU A 584 21.15 -15.08 -1.63
C LEU A 584 21.29 -16.43 -2.35
N ALA A 585 20.65 -17.47 -1.83
CA ALA A 585 20.76 -18.82 -2.39
C ALA A 585 19.74 -19.04 -3.53
N CYS A 586 20.17 -19.67 -4.62
CA CYS A 586 19.30 -20.09 -5.70
C CYS A 586 18.37 -21.22 -5.23
N PRO A 587 17.03 -21.08 -5.33
CA PRO A 587 16.11 -22.10 -4.83
C PRO A 587 16.14 -23.42 -5.62
N LYS A 588 16.74 -23.44 -6.82
CA LYS A 588 16.87 -24.65 -7.65
C LYS A 588 18.11 -25.48 -7.29
N CYS A 589 19.28 -24.85 -7.13
CA CYS A 589 20.55 -25.55 -6.92
C CYS A 589 21.20 -25.29 -5.54
N ASN A 590 20.61 -24.43 -4.72
CA ASN A 590 21.08 -24.01 -3.39
C ASN A 590 22.47 -23.36 -3.36
N GLN A 591 23.01 -22.91 -4.50
CA GLN A 591 24.26 -22.14 -4.55
C GLN A 591 24.02 -20.67 -4.21
N GLU A 592 24.93 -20.08 -3.43
CA GLU A 592 24.90 -18.69 -2.99
C GLU A 592 25.44 -17.76 -4.09
N TYR A 593 24.68 -16.72 -4.42
CA TYR A 593 25.04 -15.69 -5.40
C TYR A 593 24.82 -14.29 -4.81
N PRO A 594 25.63 -13.28 -5.19
CA PRO A 594 25.30 -11.90 -4.88
C PRO A 594 24.00 -11.50 -5.61
N GLU A 595 23.23 -10.58 -5.03
CA GLU A 595 21.86 -10.23 -5.47
C GLU A 595 21.71 -9.98 -6.98
N HIS A 596 22.69 -9.31 -7.60
CA HIS A 596 22.68 -8.99 -9.03
C HIS A 596 22.99 -10.19 -9.95
N GLU A 597 23.65 -11.23 -9.47
CA GLU A 597 23.97 -12.44 -10.24
C GLU A 597 22.91 -13.53 -10.05
N LEU A 598 22.18 -13.51 -8.93
CA LEU A 598 21.16 -14.51 -8.62
C LEU A 598 20.06 -14.56 -9.69
N VAL A 599 19.59 -13.40 -10.15
CA VAL A 599 18.52 -13.32 -11.17
C VAL A 599 18.97 -13.94 -12.49
N ALA A 600 20.19 -13.61 -12.95
CA ALA A 600 20.74 -14.16 -14.18
C ALA A 600 21.04 -15.67 -14.08
N HIS A 601 21.32 -16.17 -12.87
CA HIS A 601 21.49 -17.59 -12.61
C HIS A 601 20.14 -18.33 -12.61
N ILE A 602 19.10 -17.82 -11.96
CA ILE A 602 17.77 -18.46 -11.88
C ILE A 602 17.20 -18.79 -13.27
N ASP A 603 17.42 -17.90 -14.25
CA ASP A 603 16.98 -18.08 -15.63
C ASP A 603 17.75 -19.17 -16.40
N LYS A 604 19.00 -19.44 -16.00
CA LYS A 604 19.87 -20.46 -16.63
C LYS A 604 19.92 -21.78 -15.87
N CYS A 605 19.52 -21.76 -14.60
CA CYS A 605 19.52 -22.92 -13.72
C CYS A 605 18.43 -23.89 -14.16
N LYS A 606 18.85 -25.04 -14.68
CA LYS A 606 17.98 -26.17 -15.01
C LYS A 606 17.94 -27.10 -13.79
N ASP A 607 16.75 -27.60 -13.49
CA ASP A 607 16.46 -28.47 -12.35
C ASP A 607 17.34 -29.74 -12.33
#